data_AF-D6K1X0-F1
#
_entry.id   AF-D6K1X0-F1
#
_cell.length_a   1.000
_cell.length_b   1.000
_cell.length_c   1.000
_cell.angle_alpha   90.00
_cell.angle_beta   90.00
_cell.angle_gamma   90.00
#
_symmetry.space_group_name_H-M   'P 1'
#
loop_
_entity.id
_entity.type
_entity.pdbx_description
1 polymer ?
#
loop_
_entity_poly.entity_id
_entity_poly.type
_entity_poly.pdbx_seq_one_letter_code
_entity_poly.pdbx_strand_id
1 'polypeptide(L)' 'MICDRCDQPVEGEPEVIPVDSPSGAVPDVYLCPVPCRPATPRQTAPTGQR' A
#
# COMPACT_ATOMS: atom_id res chain seq x y z
N MET A 1 -3.42 -1.22 -12.61
CA MET A 1 -3.82 -0.58 -11.34
C MET A 1 -3.63 0.93 -11.47
N ILE A 2 -4.43 1.77 -10.79
CA ILE A 2 -4.28 3.24 -10.82
C ILE A 2 -3.79 3.72 -9.45
N CYS A 3 -2.82 4.63 -9.43
CA CYS A 3 -2.30 5.22 -8.21
C CYS A 3 -3.30 6.24 -7.64
N ASP A 4 -3.87 5.98 -6.47
CA ASP A 4 -4.86 6.82 -5.79
C ASP A 4 -4.39 8.26 -5.50
N ARG A 5 -3.07 8.51 -5.53
CA ARG A 5 -2.49 9.82 -5.19
C ARG A 5 -2.38 10.79 -6.37
N CYS A 6 -2.41 10.29 -7.59
CA CYS A 6 -2.05 11.06 -8.78
C CYS A 6 -2.78 10.60 -10.05
N ASP A 7 -3.69 9.62 -9.92
CA ASP A 7 -4.49 9.04 -11.01
C ASP A 7 -3.66 8.55 -12.20
N GLN A 8 -2.39 8.21 -11.96
CA GLN A 8 -1.49 7.65 -12.97
C GLN A 8 -1.56 6.12 -12.94
N PRO A 9 -1.39 5.46 -14.10
CA PRO A 9 -1.25 4.02 -14.13
C PRO A 9 -0.01 3.59 -13.32
N VAL A 10 -0.17 2.54 -12.52
CA VAL A 10 0.96 1.82 -11.92
C VAL A 10 1.36 0.74 -12.92
N GLU A 11 2.55 0.90 -13.49
CA GLU A 11 3.13 0.00 -14.48
C GLU A 11 4.13 -0.95 -13.81
N GLY A 12 4.13 -2.23 -14.21
CA GLY A 12 5.07 -3.23 -13.73
C GLY A 12 4.42 -4.43 -13.02
N GLU A 13 5.27 -5.38 -12.63
CA GLU A 13 4.89 -6.54 -11.83
C GLU A 13 4.91 -6.18 -10.33
N PRO A 14 4.04 -6.79 -9.51
CA PRO A 14 4.08 -6.58 -8.07
C PRO A 14 5.39 -7.11 -7.49
N GLU A 15 5.90 -6.40 -6.50
CA GLU A 15 6.98 -6.91 -5.67
C GLU A 15 6.39 -7.80 -4.58
N VAL A 16 6.96 -9.00 -4.45
CA VAL A 16 6.60 -9.95 -3.40
C VAL A 16 7.45 -9.62 -2.18
N ILE A 17 6.84 -9.00 -1.18
CA ILE A 17 7.53 -8.71 0.09
C ILE A 17 7.31 -9.89 1.03
N PRO A 18 8.36 -10.64 1.40
CA PRO A 18 8.23 -11.71 2.38
C PRO A 18 7.83 -11.12 3.72
N VAL A 19 6.63 -11.45 4.16
CA VAL A 19 6.14 -11.13 5.50
C VAL A 19 5.93 -12.44 6.23
N ASP A 20 6.51 -12.54 7.43
CA ASP A 20 6.20 -13.62 8.36
C ASP A 20 4.78 -13.42 8.87
N SER A 21 3.81 -13.92 8.10
CA SER A 21 2.41 -13.96 8.49
C SER A 21 2.07 -15.39 8.94
N PRO A 22 1.38 -15.57 10.08
CA PRO A 22 0.99 -16.90 10.56
C PRO A 22 0.03 -17.63 9.60
N SER A 23 -0.57 -16.91 8.66
CA SER A 23 -1.42 -17.45 7.60
C SER A 23 -0.65 -17.87 6.33
N GLY A 24 0.65 -17.55 6.23
CA GLY A 24 1.44 -17.77 5.00
C GLY A 24 1.00 -16.91 3.81
N ALA A 25 0.14 -15.90 4.05
CA ALA A 25 -0.29 -14.97 3.02
C ALA A 25 0.85 -14.00 2.70
N VAL A 26 1.17 -13.87 1.41
CA VAL A 26 2.17 -12.94 0.90
C VAL A 26 1.44 -11.85 0.11
N PRO A 27 1.56 -10.56 0.48
CA PRO A 27 0.90 -9.49 -0.23
C PRO A 27 1.65 -9.14 -1.52
N ASP A 28 0.89 -8.93 -2.59
CA ASP A 28 1.39 -8.30 -3.79
C ASP A 28 1.45 -6.78 -3.58
N VAL A 29 2.65 -6.20 -3.64
CA VAL A 29 2.86 -4.77 -3.43
C VAL A 29 3.20 -4.08 -4.75
N TYR A 30 2.44 -3.04 -5.08
CA TYR A 30 2.66 -2.21 -6.27
C TYR A 30 3.12 -0.81 -5.85
N LEU A 31 4.22 -0.33 -6.42
CA LEU A 31 4.78 1.00 -6.13
C LEU A 31 4.47 1.97 -7.26
N CYS A 32 3.94 3.15 -6.92
CA CYS A 32 3.71 4.18 -7.94
C CYS A 32 5.07 4.69 -8.47
N PRO A 33 5.29 4.71 -9.80
CA PRO A 33 6.61 5.00 -10.38
C PRO A 33 7.02 6.46 -10.27
N VAL A 34 6.07 7.35 -9.98
CA VAL A 34 6.31 8.80 -9.88
C VAL A 34 6.11 9.30 -8.45
N PRO A 35 6.89 10.31 -8.00
CA PRO A 35 6.68 10.94 -6.71
C PRO A 35 5.33 11.69 -6.71
N CYS A 36 4.27 11.04 -6.24
CA CYS A 36 2.94 11.64 -6.14
C CYS A 36 2.85 12.55 -4.91
N ARG A 37 1.76 13.34 -4.81
CA ARG A 37 1.54 14.24 -3.67
C ARG A 37 1.63 13.45 -2.35
N PRO A 38 2.29 13.99 -1.31
CA PRO A 38 2.35 13.33 -0.01
C PRO A 38 0.95 13.01 0.46
N ALA A 39 0.75 11.78 0.91
CA ALA A 39 -0.48 11.41 1.58
C ALA A 39 -0.63 12.24 2.85
N THR A 40 -1.79 12.87 3.05
CA THR A 40 -2.16 13.35 4.39
C THR A 40 -2.15 12.14 5.31
N PRO A 41 -1.33 12.12 6.39
CA PRO A 41 -1.28 11.00 7.31
C PRO A 41 -2.68 10.75 7.85
N ARG A 42 -3.23 9.57 7.54
CA ARG A 42 -4.55 9.21 8.05
C ARG A 42 -4.36 8.79 9.50
N GLN A 43 -4.78 9.63 10.44
CA GLN A 43 -4.86 9.23 11.83
C GLN A 43 -5.92 8.13 11.94
N THR A 44 -5.51 6.90 12.17
CA THR A 44 -6.43 5.87 12.67
C THR A 44 -6.74 6.22 14.11
N ALA A 45 -8.00 6.58 14.38
CA ALA A 45 -8.49 6.68 15.75
C ALA A 45 -8.15 5.37 16.49
N PRO A 46 -7.72 5.41 17.76
CA PRO A 46 -7.53 4.19 18.53
C PRO A 46 -8.88 3.46 18.55
N THR A 47 -8.95 2.30 17.90
CA THR A 47 -10.08 1.39 18.05
C THR A 47 -10.19 1.10 19.54
N GLY A 48 -11.26 1.63 20.14
CA GLY A 48 -11.44 1.68 21.58
C GLY A 48 -11.37 0.31 22.24
N GLN A 49 -10.72 0.32 23.41
CA GLN A 49 -11.04 -0.39 24.65
C GLN A 49 -12.10 -1.50 24.54
N ARG A 50 -11.68 -2.73 24.83
CA ARG A 50 -12.47 -3.69 25.61
C ARG A 50 -11.56 -4.39 26.61
#